data_AF-A0AB35UVF1-F1
#
_entry.id   AF-A0AB35UVF1-F1
#
_cell.length_a   1.000
_cell.length_b   1.000
_cell.length_c   1.000
_cell.angle_alpha   90.00
_cell.angle_beta   90.00
_cell.angle_gamma   90.00
#
_symmetry.space_group_name_H-M   'P 1'
#
loop_
_entity.id
_entity.type
_entity.pdbx_description
1 polymer ?
#
loop_
_entity_poly.entity_id
_entity_poly.type
_entity_poly.pdbx_seq_one_letter_code
_entity_poly.pdbx_strand_id
1 'polypeptide(L)'
;MPIDSVRHSIHIRRKKNAVVFNNIDRLKELGRQARSHQDILDGLHPWNANHTLKFDNKLPLLLGILGAILSLAIFISPSNIWAQLCLFAGCSAIFWSYITYEDNEEIQSVTSYLEKTIIAKKYQLEFNRPPPYLGHTINAHLFTVYLKNLFPIFNRGYHSNNIDSYASTTWIDHQGIEHSVLIFSYSYVTEAIEKQQHGVTLKTTEIEKRLWGAFIFNIDIQGLAVTSISKKFNYPYLHEWQSNYIAANRKIDFFGTSDMHLEKH
;
A
#
# COMPACT_ATOMS: atom_id res chain seq x y z
N MET A 1 -10.81 9.43 50.42
CA MET A 1 -10.16 10.21 49.35
C MET A 1 -8.83 9.56 48.99
N PRO A 2 -8.76 8.87 47.84
CA PRO A 2 -7.64 9.05 46.91
C PRO A 2 -8.05 8.89 45.42
N ILE A 3 -9.32 9.13 45.07
CA ILE A 3 -9.82 9.01 43.68
C ILE A 3 -9.40 10.21 42.81
N ASP A 4 -9.19 11.38 43.42
CA ASP A 4 -8.86 12.60 42.68
C ASP A 4 -7.41 12.62 42.18
N SER A 5 -6.45 12.04 42.91
CA SER A 5 -5.05 11.92 42.46
C SER A 5 -4.87 10.93 41.31
N VAL A 6 -5.69 9.87 41.25
CA VAL A 6 -5.67 8.90 40.13
C VAL A 6 -6.31 9.51 38.88
N ARG A 7 -7.38 10.30 39.03
CA ARG A 7 -7.92 11.10 37.92
C ARG A 7 -6.89 12.12 37.43
N HIS A 8 -6.17 12.79 38.33
CA HIS A 8 -5.21 13.81 37.91
C HIS A 8 -4.00 13.23 37.17
N SER A 9 -3.49 12.05 37.55
CA SER A 9 -2.36 11.41 36.87
C SER A 9 -2.72 10.87 35.47
N ILE A 10 -3.94 10.35 35.29
CA ILE A 10 -4.50 9.99 33.97
C ILE A 10 -4.74 11.26 33.13
N HIS A 11 -5.21 12.34 33.76
CA HIS A 11 -5.53 13.60 33.06
C HIS A 11 -4.29 14.40 32.62
N ILE A 12 -3.19 14.37 33.40
CA ILE A 12 -1.92 15.04 33.05
C ILE A 12 -1.23 14.34 31.87
N ARG A 13 -1.34 13.01 31.77
CA ARG A 13 -0.78 12.24 30.64
C ARG A 13 -1.61 12.35 29.38
N ARG A 14 -2.95 12.33 29.53
CA ARG A 14 -3.84 12.76 28.45
C ARG A 14 -3.45 14.15 27.98
N LYS A 15 -3.02 15.10 28.83
CA LYS A 15 -2.62 16.43 28.36
C LYS A 15 -1.34 16.45 27.48
N LYS A 16 -0.31 15.65 27.80
CA LYS A 16 0.91 15.56 26.99
C LYS A 16 0.69 14.83 25.67
N ASN A 17 0.00 13.69 25.69
CA ASN A 17 -0.33 12.94 24.48
C ASN A 17 -1.54 13.54 23.73
N ALA A 18 -2.37 14.38 24.35
CA ALA A 18 -3.49 15.09 23.69
C ALA A 18 -3.00 16.03 22.61
N VAL A 19 -1.79 16.59 22.75
CA VAL A 19 -1.20 17.37 21.67
C VAL A 19 -0.95 16.47 20.46
N VAL A 20 -0.46 15.24 20.68
CA VAL A 20 -0.24 14.25 19.61
C VAL A 20 -1.57 13.82 18.99
N PHE A 21 -2.59 13.50 19.79
CA PHE A 21 -3.92 13.16 19.30
C PHE A 21 -4.58 14.31 18.52
N ASN A 22 -4.51 15.55 19.03
CA ASN A 22 -5.03 16.72 18.34
C ASN A 22 -4.28 16.98 17.02
N ASN A 23 -2.97 16.72 16.99
CA ASN A 23 -2.18 16.79 15.77
C ASN A 23 -2.63 15.72 14.77
N ILE A 24 -2.84 14.48 15.22
CA ILE A 24 -3.39 13.38 14.42
C ILE A 24 -4.76 13.75 13.85
N ASP A 25 -5.67 14.28 14.67
CA ASP A 25 -7.02 14.66 14.24
C ASP A 25 -6.98 15.81 13.23
N ARG A 26 -6.11 16.81 13.45
CA ARG A 26 -5.89 17.89 12.50
C ARG A 26 -5.34 17.37 11.16
N LEU A 27 -4.42 16.42 11.18
CA LEU A 27 -3.87 15.79 9.97
C LEU A 27 -4.96 14.99 9.22
N LYS A 28 -5.80 14.22 9.93
CA LYS A 28 -6.95 13.53 9.33
C LYS A 28 -7.93 14.52 8.70
N GLU A 29 -8.26 15.59 9.42
CA GLU A 29 -9.19 16.62 8.94
C GLU A 29 -8.67 17.34 7.70
N LEU A 30 -7.38 17.66 7.68
CA LEU A 30 -6.70 18.28 6.55
C LEU A 30 -6.76 17.37 5.31
N GLY A 31 -6.52 16.07 5.48
CA GLY A 31 -6.70 15.10 4.39
C GLY A 31 -8.15 15.01 3.90
N ARG A 32 -9.13 15.12 4.81
CA ARG A 32 -10.56 15.07 4.49
C ARG A 32 -11.07 16.32 3.75
N GLN A 33 -10.59 17.51 4.14
CA GLN A 33 -11.05 18.79 3.58
C GLN A 33 -10.32 19.19 2.30
N ALA A 34 -9.11 18.65 2.06
CA ALA A 34 -8.31 19.03 0.91
C ALA A 34 -8.95 18.66 -0.42
N ARG A 35 -9.02 19.64 -1.33
CA ARG A 35 -9.52 19.44 -2.69
C ARG A 35 -8.40 19.03 -3.63
N SER A 36 -7.21 19.60 -3.44
CA SER A 36 -5.98 19.33 -4.17
C SER A 36 -4.88 18.77 -3.27
N HIS A 37 -3.88 18.12 -3.86
CA HIS A 37 -2.64 17.77 -3.16
C HIS A 37 -1.95 19.03 -2.60
N GLN A 38 -2.02 20.15 -3.32
CA GLN A 38 -1.39 21.40 -2.88
C GLN A 38 -2.04 21.92 -1.58
N ASP A 39 -3.37 21.81 -1.43
CA ASP A 39 -4.06 22.20 -0.20
C ASP A 39 -3.56 21.41 1.02
N ILE A 40 -3.15 20.15 0.82
CA ILE A 40 -2.56 19.31 1.88
C ILE A 40 -1.18 19.85 2.25
N LEU A 41 -0.34 20.15 1.25
CA LEU A 41 1.00 20.71 1.47
C LEU A 41 0.96 22.09 2.12
N ASP A 42 0.05 22.95 1.67
CA ASP A 42 -0.16 24.29 2.20
C ASP A 42 -0.76 24.21 3.62
N GLY A 43 -1.66 23.27 3.89
CA GLY A 43 -2.21 23.07 5.23
C GLY A 43 -1.18 22.55 6.25
N LEU A 44 -0.15 21.83 5.77
CA LEU A 44 0.97 21.40 6.59
C LEU A 44 1.93 22.56 6.94
N HIS A 45 1.86 23.69 6.22
CA HIS A 45 2.75 24.83 6.38
C HIS A 45 2.01 26.19 6.36
N PRO A 46 1.90 26.95 7.47
CA PRO A 46 2.66 26.85 8.71
C PRO A 46 1.94 26.09 9.82
N TRP A 47 2.62 25.09 10.38
CA TRP A 47 2.15 24.37 11.56
C TRP A 47 2.38 25.22 12.82
N ASN A 48 1.45 26.14 13.09
CA ASN A 48 1.48 27.07 14.23
C ASN A 48 1.28 26.41 15.62
N ALA A 49 1.57 25.11 15.75
CA ALA A 49 1.40 24.33 16.97
C ALA A 49 2.65 23.47 17.26
N ASN A 50 2.68 22.81 18.41
CA ASN A 50 3.77 21.86 18.69
C ASN A 50 3.72 20.70 17.69
N HIS A 51 4.85 20.37 17.06
CA HIS A 51 4.95 19.39 15.97
C HIS A 51 5.15 17.95 16.47
N THR A 52 5.05 17.72 17.78
CA THR A 52 5.26 16.39 18.36
C THR A 52 4.24 15.39 17.81
N LEU A 53 4.73 14.39 17.08
CA LEU A 53 3.99 13.25 16.54
C LEU A 53 4.54 11.93 17.14
N LYS A 54 4.98 11.95 18.39
CA LYS A 54 5.51 10.78 19.09
C LYS A 54 4.95 10.74 20.50
N PHE A 55 4.37 9.60 20.88
CA PHE A 55 3.84 9.41 22.23
C PHE A 55 4.98 9.29 23.26
N ASP A 56 4.77 9.88 24.45
CA ASP A 56 5.74 9.78 25.56
C ASP A 56 5.41 8.57 26.44
N ASN A 57 6.07 7.44 26.16
CA ASN A 57 5.87 6.16 26.86
C ASN A 57 6.91 5.89 27.96
N LYS A 58 7.70 6.89 28.38
CA LYS A 58 8.75 6.69 29.40
C LYS A 58 8.21 6.19 30.73
N LEU A 59 7.04 6.68 31.15
CA LEU A 59 6.48 6.34 32.45
C LEU A 59 5.82 4.95 32.46
N PRO A 60 4.98 4.55 31.48
CA PRO A 60 4.56 3.15 31.35
C PRO A 60 5.76 2.19 31.36
N LEU A 61 6.81 2.48 30.59
CA LEU A 61 8.01 1.65 30.55
C LEU A 61 8.67 1.48 31.94
N LEU A 62 8.87 2.58 32.68
CA LEU A 62 9.41 2.53 34.03
C LEU A 62 8.51 1.72 34.98
N LEU A 63 7.18 1.87 34.85
CA LEU A 63 6.21 1.15 35.66
C LEU A 63 6.23 -0.35 35.37
N GLY A 64 6.38 -0.74 34.10
CA GLY A 64 6.56 -2.13 33.68
C GLY A 64 7.86 -2.74 34.22
N ILE A 65 8.99 -2.02 34.15
CA ILE A 65 10.27 -2.46 34.71
C ILE A 65 10.18 -2.64 36.23
N LEU A 66 9.62 -1.66 36.94
CA LEU A 66 9.43 -1.72 38.39
C LEU A 66 8.51 -2.89 38.78
N GLY A 67 7.43 -3.10 38.02
CA GLY A 67 6.52 -4.22 38.22
C GLY A 67 7.19 -5.58 38.01
N ALA A 68 8.08 -5.70 37.01
CA ALA A 68 8.86 -6.91 36.77
C ALA A 68 9.84 -7.20 37.92
N ILE A 69 10.55 -6.17 38.41
CA ILE A 69 11.46 -6.31 39.56
C ILE A 69 10.71 -6.76 40.82
N LEU A 70 9.54 -6.15 41.10
CA LEU A 70 8.71 -6.54 42.24
C LEU A 70 8.19 -7.98 42.12
N SER A 71 7.87 -8.41 40.89
CA SER A 71 7.41 -9.78 40.63
C SER A 71 8.51 -10.81 40.87
N LEU A 72 9.79 -10.45 40.66
CA LEU A 72 10.93 -11.35 40.91
C LEU A 72 11.19 -11.61 42.40
N ALA A 73 10.66 -10.80 43.31
CA ALA A 73 10.81 -10.98 44.75
C ALA A 73 10.28 -12.35 45.24
N ILE A 74 9.33 -12.96 44.52
CA ILE A 74 8.78 -14.27 44.86
C ILE A 74 9.81 -15.40 44.78
N PHE A 75 10.83 -15.28 43.93
CA PHE A 75 11.88 -16.31 43.79
C PHE A 75 12.83 -16.38 44.98
N ILE A 76 12.94 -15.29 45.77
CA ILE A 76 13.84 -15.22 46.93
C ILE A 76 13.18 -15.85 48.17
N SER A 77 11.87 -15.66 48.36
CA SER A 77 11.15 -16.17 49.55
C SER A 77 9.67 -16.47 49.23
N PRO A 78 9.37 -17.62 48.61
CA PRO A 78 8.03 -17.93 48.10
C PRO A 78 6.94 -18.02 49.17
N SER A 79 7.30 -18.47 50.37
CA SER A 79 6.38 -18.65 51.51
C SER A 79 6.12 -17.36 52.29
N ASN A 80 6.84 -16.27 51.99
CA ASN A 80 6.68 -15.01 52.70
C ASN A 80 5.47 -14.24 52.14
N ILE A 81 4.53 -13.87 53.04
CA ILE A 81 3.34 -13.06 52.71
C ILE A 81 3.74 -11.74 52.02
N TRP A 82 4.85 -11.12 52.42
CA TRP A 82 5.35 -9.90 51.78
C TRP A 82 5.79 -10.14 50.34
N ALA A 83 6.37 -11.29 50.02
CA ALA A 83 6.76 -11.63 48.66
C ALA A 83 5.54 -11.90 47.77
N GLN A 84 4.48 -12.51 48.32
CA GLN A 84 3.21 -12.71 47.62
C GLN A 84 2.49 -11.37 47.34
N LEU A 85 2.52 -10.43 48.29
CA LEU A 85 2.01 -9.08 48.09
C LEU A 85 2.81 -8.29 47.05
N CYS A 86 4.14 -8.41 47.05
CA CYS A 86 5.01 -7.82 46.03
C CYS A 86 4.70 -8.36 44.62
N LEU A 87 4.42 -9.66 44.49
CA LEU A 87 3.99 -10.26 43.23
C LEU A 87 2.67 -9.66 42.75
N PHE A 88 1.66 -9.56 43.62
CA PHE A 88 0.37 -8.96 43.25
C PHE A 88 0.51 -7.49 42.84
N ALA A 89 1.31 -6.71 43.59
CA ALA A 89 1.61 -5.32 43.24
C ALA A 89 2.39 -5.21 41.92
N GLY A 90 3.34 -6.11 41.68
CA GLY A 90 4.12 -6.19 40.44
C GLY A 90 3.24 -6.50 39.22
N CYS A 91 2.37 -7.50 39.31
CA CYS A 91 1.39 -7.82 38.27
C CYS A 91 0.45 -6.64 38.00
N SER A 92 -0.03 -5.98 39.04
CA SER A 92 -0.90 -4.80 38.91
C SER A 92 -0.17 -3.65 38.21
N ALA A 93 1.11 -3.42 38.52
CA ALA A 93 1.94 -2.39 37.88
C ALA A 93 2.22 -2.72 36.40
N ILE A 94 2.49 -3.98 36.07
CA ILE A 94 2.67 -4.44 34.67
C ILE A 94 1.36 -4.26 33.89
N PHE A 95 0.23 -4.67 34.47
CA PHE A 95 -1.08 -4.50 33.86
C PHE A 95 -1.40 -3.02 33.62
N TRP A 96 -1.11 -2.16 34.60
CA TRP A 96 -1.30 -0.72 34.47
C TRP A 96 -0.36 -0.10 33.42
N SER A 97 0.88 -0.59 33.35
CA SER A 97 1.84 -0.22 32.30
C SER A 97 1.29 -0.56 30.92
N TYR A 98 0.74 -1.76 30.74
CA TYR A 98 0.17 -2.21 29.48
C TYR A 98 -1.00 -1.33 29.03
N ILE A 99 -1.97 -1.06 29.92
CA ILE A 99 -3.12 -0.19 29.61
C ILE A 99 -2.69 1.24 29.26
N THR A 100 -1.61 1.73 29.87
CA THR A 100 -1.16 3.11 29.67
C THR A 100 -0.15 3.24 28.53
N TYR A 101 0.28 2.14 27.92
CA TYR A 101 1.22 2.16 26.81
C TYR A 101 0.49 2.54 25.53
N GLU A 102 0.91 3.63 24.88
CA GLU A 102 0.31 4.10 23.63
C GLU A 102 1.13 3.61 22.44
N ASP A 103 0.51 2.95 21.47
CA ASP A 103 1.22 2.47 20.29
C ASP A 103 1.31 3.56 19.20
N ASN A 104 2.36 3.50 18.39
CA ASN A 104 2.55 4.43 17.27
C ASN A 104 1.68 4.08 16.05
N GLU A 105 0.83 3.06 16.14
CA GLU A 105 -0.05 2.60 15.06
C GLU A 105 -0.93 3.74 14.52
N GLU A 106 -1.49 4.58 15.39
CA GLU A 106 -2.31 5.72 14.96
C GLU A 106 -1.54 6.73 14.10
N ILE A 107 -0.27 7.01 14.45
CA ILE A 107 0.60 7.93 13.71
C ILE A 107 0.92 7.33 12.34
N GLN A 108 1.25 6.03 12.29
CA GLN A 108 1.53 5.32 11.04
C GLN A 108 0.30 5.27 10.13
N SER A 109 -0.88 5.05 10.71
CA SER A 109 -2.17 5.03 10.00
C SER A 109 -2.46 6.39 9.35
N VAL A 110 -2.30 7.48 10.11
CA VAL A 110 -2.54 8.85 9.60
C VAL A 110 -1.54 9.23 8.52
N THR A 111 -0.27 8.87 8.71
CA THR A 111 0.78 9.12 7.72
C THR A 111 0.47 8.37 6.42
N SER A 112 0.15 7.08 6.52
CA SER A 112 -0.22 6.24 5.36
C SER A 112 -1.48 6.74 4.68
N TYR A 113 -2.47 7.22 5.45
CA TYR A 113 -3.69 7.82 4.92
C TYR A 113 -3.40 9.09 4.12
N LEU A 114 -2.60 10.00 4.68
CA LEU A 114 -2.22 11.24 4.00
C LEU A 114 -1.40 10.97 2.75
N GLU A 115 -0.44 10.04 2.80
CA GLU A 115 0.37 9.64 1.64
C GLU A 115 -0.52 9.13 0.50
N LYS A 116 -1.45 8.20 0.81
CA LYS A 116 -2.42 7.71 -0.18
C LYS A 116 -3.30 8.83 -0.73
N THR A 117 -3.75 9.75 0.12
CA THR A 117 -4.60 10.88 -0.29
C THR A 117 -3.85 11.85 -1.19
N ILE A 118 -2.59 12.16 -0.86
CA ILE A 118 -1.68 12.97 -1.67
C ILE A 118 -1.50 12.35 -3.06
N ILE A 119 -1.16 11.07 -3.11
CA ILE A 119 -0.96 10.33 -4.37
C ILE A 119 -2.27 10.32 -5.18
N ALA A 120 -3.40 10.02 -4.53
CA ALA A 120 -4.71 10.03 -5.14
C ALA A 120 -5.02 11.37 -5.81
N LYS A 121 -4.81 12.49 -5.08
CA LYS A 121 -5.12 13.82 -5.58
C LYS A 121 -4.13 14.30 -6.64
N LYS A 122 -2.83 14.06 -6.45
CA LYS A 122 -1.77 14.48 -7.37
C LYS A 122 -1.94 13.86 -8.75
N TYR A 123 -2.27 12.57 -8.79
CA TYR A 123 -2.39 11.80 -10.03
C TYR A 123 -3.84 11.57 -10.45
N GLN A 124 -4.81 12.22 -9.79
CA GLN A 124 -6.25 12.04 -10.04
C GLN A 124 -6.64 10.56 -10.10
N LEU A 125 -6.15 9.79 -9.13
CA LEU A 125 -6.38 8.35 -9.00
C LEU A 125 -7.61 8.12 -8.13
N GLU A 126 -8.57 7.38 -8.67
CA GLU A 126 -9.71 6.87 -7.94
C GLU A 126 -9.46 5.40 -7.55
N PHE A 127 -8.91 5.19 -6.36
CA PHE A 127 -8.64 3.86 -5.83
C PHE A 127 -9.94 3.05 -5.66
N ASN A 128 -9.87 1.75 -6.00
CA ASN A 128 -10.96 0.79 -5.89
C ASN A 128 -12.26 1.21 -6.61
N ARG A 129 -12.15 2.08 -7.61
CA ARG A 129 -13.28 2.48 -8.46
C ARG A 129 -13.02 2.04 -9.90
N PRO A 130 -14.00 1.37 -10.54
CA PRO A 130 -13.90 1.04 -11.95
C PRO A 130 -13.89 2.33 -12.80
N PRO A 131 -13.20 2.33 -13.95
CA PRO A 131 -13.27 3.43 -14.91
C PRO A 131 -14.72 3.71 -15.31
N PRO A 132 -15.11 4.99 -15.57
CA PRO A 132 -16.48 5.35 -15.93
C PRO A 132 -17.03 4.55 -17.10
N TYR A 133 -16.16 4.22 -18.07
CA TYR A 133 -16.50 3.42 -19.25
C TYR A 133 -16.98 2.00 -18.94
N LEU A 134 -16.51 1.39 -17.84
CA LEU A 134 -16.91 0.03 -17.43
C LEU A 134 -18.18 -0.01 -16.56
N GLY A 135 -18.79 1.16 -16.32
CA GLY A 135 -20.02 1.29 -15.52
C GLY A 135 -19.75 1.50 -14.04
N HIS A 136 -20.43 2.49 -13.45
CA HIS A 136 -20.18 2.99 -12.09
C HIS A 136 -20.65 2.11 -10.93
N THR A 137 -21.25 0.93 -11.19
CA THR A 137 -22.03 0.21 -10.16
C THR A 137 -21.49 -1.16 -9.76
N ILE A 138 -20.31 -1.56 -10.24
CA ILE A 138 -19.75 -2.88 -9.89
C ILE A 138 -19.07 -2.79 -8.51
N ASN A 139 -19.47 -3.65 -7.58
CA ASN A 139 -18.79 -3.81 -6.29
C ASN A 139 -17.29 -4.10 -6.54
N ALA A 140 -16.40 -3.44 -5.80
CA ALA A 140 -14.95 -3.55 -5.99
C ALA A 140 -14.45 -5.01 -6.02
N HIS A 141 -15.07 -5.91 -5.26
CA HIS A 141 -14.72 -7.34 -5.26
C HIS A 141 -15.19 -8.06 -6.53
N LEU A 142 -16.39 -7.73 -7.03
CA LEU A 142 -16.89 -8.31 -8.28
C LEU A 142 -16.08 -7.80 -9.49
N PHE A 143 -15.58 -6.57 -9.40
CA PHE A 143 -14.77 -5.98 -10.45
C PHE A 143 -13.42 -6.70 -10.63
N THR A 144 -12.77 -7.14 -9.54
CA THR A 144 -11.51 -7.89 -9.66
C THR A 144 -11.73 -9.26 -10.31
N VAL A 145 -12.85 -9.93 -10.01
CA VAL A 145 -13.23 -11.19 -10.70
C VAL A 145 -13.50 -10.93 -12.18
N TYR A 146 -14.23 -9.86 -12.50
CA TYR A 146 -14.49 -9.45 -13.88
C TYR A 146 -13.19 -9.16 -14.65
N LEU A 147 -12.25 -8.42 -14.07
CA LEU A 147 -10.94 -8.15 -14.66
C LEU A 147 -10.13 -9.42 -14.92
N LYS A 148 -10.15 -10.38 -13.99
CA LYS A 148 -9.47 -11.68 -14.16
C LYS A 148 -10.03 -12.49 -15.33
N ASN A 149 -11.34 -12.40 -15.56
CA ASN A 149 -11.99 -13.07 -16.69
C ASN A 149 -11.73 -12.35 -18.02
N LEU A 150 -11.65 -11.01 -18.00
CA LEU A 150 -11.36 -10.23 -19.20
C LEU A 150 -9.91 -10.36 -19.68
N PHE A 151 -8.95 -10.41 -18.76
CA PHE A 151 -7.53 -10.36 -19.10
C PHE A 151 -6.79 -11.63 -18.64
N PRO A 152 -6.35 -12.49 -19.59
CA PRO A 152 -5.61 -13.71 -19.28
C PRO A 152 -4.30 -13.49 -18.50
N ILE A 153 -3.77 -12.26 -18.51
CA ILE A 153 -2.54 -11.89 -17.77
C ILE A 153 -2.65 -12.15 -16.26
N PHE A 154 -3.86 -12.14 -15.72
CA PHE A 154 -4.14 -12.37 -14.30
C PHE A 154 -4.26 -13.84 -13.91
N ASN A 155 -4.02 -14.76 -14.85
CA ASN A 155 -4.02 -16.21 -14.61
C ASN A 155 -2.62 -16.81 -14.84
N ARG A 156 -1.55 -16.04 -14.56
CA ARG A 156 -0.16 -16.44 -14.83
C ARG A 156 0.48 -17.33 -13.76
N GLY A 157 0.05 -17.19 -12.52
CA GLY A 157 0.55 -17.91 -11.37
C GLY A 157 -0.04 -19.30 -11.25
N TYR A 158 0.77 -20.19 -10.69
CA TYR A 158 0.46 -21.60 -10.55
C TYR A 158 -0.40 -21.85 -9.30
N HIS A 159 -0.04 -21.25 -8.17
CA HIS A 159 -0.75 -21.42 -6.89
C HIS A 159 -1.67 -20.24 -6.54
N SER A 160 -1.24 -19.02 -6.84
CA SER A 160 -1.97 -17.81 -6.47
C SER A 160 -1.84 -16.72 -7.51
N ASN A 161 -2.92 -15.97 -7.67
CA ASN A 161 -3.07 -14.84 -8.58
C ASN A 161 -3.90 -13.78 -7.86
N ASN A 162 -3.28 -12.70 -7.40
CA ASN A 162 -3.96 -11.68 -6.61
C ASN A 162 -3.81 -10.30 -7.24
N ILE A 163 -4.92 -9.57 -7.33
CA ILE A 163 -4.91 -8.15 -7.69
C ILE A 163 -4.87 -7.41 -6.35
N ASP A 164 -3.71 -6.88 -5.99
CA ASP A 164 -3.51 -6.29 -4.66
C ASP A 164 -4.21 -4.94 -4.53
N SER A 165 -4.18 -4.14 -5.59
CA SER A 165 -4.85 -2.84 -5.66
C SER A 165 -5.10 -2.43 -7.10
N TYR A 166 -6.09 -1.58 -7.31
CA TYR A 166 -6.30 -0.90 -8.58
C TYR A 166 -6.83 0.53 -8.36
N ALA A 167 -6.59 1.38 -9.35
CA ALA A 167 -7.09 2.75 -9.39
C ALA A 167 -7.45 3.15 -10.81
N SER A 168 -8.53 3.89 -10.98
CA SER A 168 -8.88 4.50 -12.26
C SER A 168 -8.40 5.94 -12.34
N THR A 169 -8.07 6.40 -13.54
CA THR A 169 -7.69 7.79 -13.83
C THR A 169 -7.98 8.09 -15.30
N THR A 170 -7.78 9.35 -15.70
CA THR A 170 -7.91 9.78 -17.09
C THR A 170 -6.58 10.35 -17.56
N TRP A 171 -6.09 9.86 -18.70
CA TRP A 171 -4.92 10.42 -19.37
C TRP A 171 -5.35 11.19 -20.61
N ILE A 172 -4.67 12.29 -20.89
CA ILE A 172 -4.90 13.11 -22.08
C ILE A 172 -3.75 12.85 -23.04
N ASP A 173 -4.06 12.46 -24.27
CA ASP A 173 -3.04 12.28 -25.31
C ASP A 173 -2.55 13.62 -25.90
N HIS A 174 -1.58 13.57 -26.82
CA HIS A 174 -1.06 14.75 -27.48
C HIS A 174 -2.09 15.49 -28.36
N GLN A 175 -3.19 14.81 -28.73
CA GLN A 175 -4.27 15.36 -29.53
C GLN A 175 -5.39 15.95 -28.64
N GLY A 176 -5.27 15.85 -27.32
CA GLY A 176 -6.24 16.36 -26.36
C GLY A 176 -7.40 15.40 -26.10
N ILE A 177 -7.32 14.15 -26.53
CA ILE A 177 -8.36 13.13 -26.31
C ILE A 177 -8.15 12.49 -24.94
N GLU A 178 -9.23 12.40 -24.17
CA GLU A 178 -9.26 11.77 -22.84
C GLU A 178 -9.43 10.26 -22.95
N HIS A 179 -8.47 9.53 -22.40
CA HIS A 179 -8.45 8.07 -22.33
C HIS A 179 -8.68 7.63 -20.88
N SER A 180 -9.65 6.75 -20.67
CA SER A 180 -9.86 6.12 -19.36
C SER A 180 -8.75 5.09 -19.11
N VAL A 181 -8.08 5.18 -17.97
CA VAL A 181 -6.96 4.32 -17.60
C VAL A 181 -7.25 3.60 -16.29
N LEU A 182 -6.96 2.31 -16.23
CA LEU A 182 -6.96 1.51 -15.02
C LEU A 182 -5.55 1.05 -14.69
N ILE A 183 -5.00 1.57 -13.61
CA ILE A 183 -3.71 1.16 -13.06
C ILE A 183 -3.96 0.05 -12.05
N PHE A 184 -3.14 -1.00 -12.08
CA PHE A 184 -3.26 -2.14 -11.18
C PHE A 184 -1.90 -2.62 -10.68
N SER A 185 -1.91 -3.18 -9.47
CA SER A 185 -0.85 -4.02 -8.93
C SER A 185 -1.32 -5.47 -8.86
N TYR A 186 -0.43 -6.37 -9.23
CA TYR A 186 -0.73 -7.79 -9.34
C TYR A 186 0.42 -8.62 -8.80
N SER A 187 0.11 -9.52 -7.87
CA SER A 187 1.04 -10.48 -7.32
C SER A 187 0.65 -11.90 -7.74
N TYR A 188 1.64 -12.73 -8.08
CA TYR A 188 1.41 -14.13 -8.40
C TYR A 188 2.57 -15.00 -7.96
N VAL A 189 2.25 -16.23 -7.55
CA VAL A 189 3.25 -17.23 -7.16
C VAL A 189 3.49 -18.19 -8.32
N THR A 190 4.75 -18.33 -8.71
CA THR A 190 5.21 -19.29 -9.72
C THR A 190 6.24 -20.23 -9.11
N GLU A 191 6.32 -21.44 -9.64
CA GLU A 191 7.38 -22.37 -9.30
C GLU A 191 8.61 -22.09 -10.16
N ALA A 192 9.80 -22.12 -9.55
CA ALA A 192 11.07 -22.21 -10.25
C ALA A 192 11.70 -23.57 -9.99
N ILE A 193 12.10 -24.23 -11.07
CA ILE A 193 12.79 -25.52 -11.01
C ILE A 193 14.29 -25.22 -11.07
N GLU A 194 14.96 -25.30 -9.94
CA GLU A 194 16.42 -25.21 -9.89
C GLU A 194 17.03 -26.60 -10.12
N LYS A 195 17.85 -26.73 -11.18
CA LYS A 195 18.67 -27.92 -11.40
C LYS A 195 19.95 -27.80 -10.59
N GLN A 196 20.08 -28.57 -9.52
CA GLN A 196 21.35 -28.69 -8.81
C GLN A 196 22.34 -29.54 -9.60
N GLN A 197 23.55 -29.01 -9.83
CA GLN A 197 24.66 -29.70 -10.51
C GLN A 197 25.39 -30.69 -9.58
N HIS A 198 24.69 -31.64 -8.95
CA HIS A 198 25.27 -32.90 -8.43
C HIS A 198 24.17 -33.76 -7.79
N GLY A 199 23.71 -34.81 -8.48
CA GLY A 199 22.68 -35.71 -7.97
C GLY A 199 21.27 -35.11 -8.07
N VAL A 200 20.49 -35.62 -9.02
CA VAL A 200 19.21 -35.06 -9.45
C VAL A 200 18.20 -34.99 -8.30
N THR A 201 18.09 -33.83 -7.67
CA THR A 201 16.90 -33.42 -6.92
C THR A 201 16.39 -32.11 -7.54
N LEU A 202 15.16 -32.13 -8.03
CA LEU A 202 14.47 -30.95 -8.53
C LEU A 202 13.91 -30.24 -7.30
N LYS A 203 14.55 -29.14 -6.88
CA LYS A 203 14.01 -28.31 -5.81
C LYS A 203 13.04 -27.32 -6.45
N THR A 204 11.75 -27.54 -6.21
CA THR A 204 10.70 -26.58 -6.57
C THR A 204 10.70 -25.48 -5.52
N THR A 205 11.05 -24.25 -5.92
CA THR A 205 10.94 -23.07 -5.06
C THR A 205 9.76 -22.22 -5.52
N GLU A 206 8.91 -21.83 -4.57
CA GLU A 206 7.84 -20.87 -4.82
C GLU A 206 8.43 -19.45 -4.84
N ILE A 207 8.19 -18.73 -5.93
CA ILE A 207 8.63 -17.34 -6.10
C ILE A 207 7.39 -16.46 -6.26
N GLU A 208 7.20 -15.54 -5.33
CA GLU A 208 6.22 -14.45 -5.46
C GLU A 208 6.77 -13.37 -6.40
N LYS A 209 6.03 -13.04 -7.45
CA LYS A 209 6.34 -11.96 -8.39
C LYS A 209 5.27 -10.88 -8.28
N ARG A 210 5.72 -9.62 -8.23
CA ARG A 210 4.86 -8.44 -8.21
C ARG A 210 5.03 -7.66 -9.49
N LEU A 211 3.91 -7.32 -10.12
CA LEU A 211 3.81 -6.58 -11.37
C LEU A 211 2.93 -5.35 -11.18
N TRP A 212 3.26 -4.30 -11.92
CA TRP A 212 2.45 -3.10 -12.06
C TRP A 212 2.11 -2.93 -13.53
N GLY A 213 0.89 -2.50 -13.81
CA GLY A 213 0.44 -2.31 -15.19
C GLY A 213 -0.68 -1.28 -15.29
N ALA A 214 -0.98 -0.89 -16.53
CA ALA A 214 -2.09 -0.02 -16.85
C ALA A 214 -2.85 -0.57 -18.05
N PHE A 215 -4.19 -0.54 -17.98
CA PHE A 215 -5.07 -0.73 -19.13
C PHE A 215 -5.61 0.62 -19.56
N ILE A 216 -5.49 0.91 -20.85
CA ILE A 216 -6.04 2.12 -21.45
C ILE A 216 -7.24 1.71 -22.29
N PHE A 217 -8.38 2.34 -22.04
CA PHE A 217 -9.67 2.06 -22.68
C PHE A 217 -10.00 3.17 -23.69
N ASN A 218 -10.90 2.87 -24.63
CA ASN A 218 -11.38 3.78 -25.68
C ASN A 218 -10.30 4.29 -26.63
N ILE A 219 -9.25 3.50 -26.82
CA ILE A 219 -8.34 3.70 -27.94
C ILE A 219 -8.97 2.99 -29.14
N ASP A 220 -9.28 3.74 -30.20
CA ASP A 220 -9.43 3.16 -31.54
C ASP A 220 -8.11 2.47 -31.85
N ILE A 221 -8.10 1.15 -31.91
CA ILE A 221 -6.87 0.35 -32.02
C ILE A 221 -6.27 0.52 -33.43
N GLN A 222 -5.64 1.66 -33.66
CA GLN A 222 -4.80 1.98 -34.80
C GLN A 222 -3.36 2.04 -34.29
N GLY A 223 -2.85 0.89 -33.87
CA GLY A 223 -1.60 0.80 -33.13
C GLY A 223 -0.50 0.08 -33.91
N LEU A 224 0.71 0.58 -33.73
CA LEU A 224 1.97 -0.09 -34.05
C LEU A 224 2.50 -0.77 -32.79
N ALA A 225 2.59 -2.09 -32.77
CA ALA A 225 3.32 -2.85 -31.77
C ALA A 225 4.77 -3.06 -32.21
N VAL A 226 5.70 -2.85 -31.28
CA VAL A 226 7.14 -2.86 -31.56
C VAL A 226 7.83 -3.77 -30.56
N THR A 227 8.59 -4.74 -31.04
CA THR A 227 9.34 -5.67 -30.18
C THR A 227 10.78 -5.83 -30.64
N SER A 228 11.72 -5.84 -29.71
CA SER A 228 13.13 -6.21 -29.96
C SER A 228 13.37 -7.72 -29.76
N ILE A 229 12.37 -8.43 -29.25
CA ILE A 229 12.36 -9.87 -29.06
C ILE A 229 11.54 -10.42 -30.21
N SER A 230 12.10 -11.32 -31.03
CA SER A 230 11.50 -11.90 -32.25
C SER A 230 10.29 -12.80 -31.98
N LYS A 231 9.33 -12.26 -31.24
CA LYS A 231 8.13 -12.92 -30.76
C LYS A 231 6.95 -12.25 -31.45
N LYS A 232 6.18 -13.07 -32.19
CA LYS A 232 4.96 -12.62 -32.85
C LYS A 232 3.97 -12.09 -31.80
N PHE A 233 3.36 -10.95 -32.10
CA PHE A 233 2.27 -10.44 -31.28
C PHE A 233 0.98 -11.22 -31.56
N ASN A 234 0.12 -11.26 -30.54
CA ASN A 234 -1.23 -11.81 -30.69
C ASN A 234 -2.18 -10.71 -31.18
N TYR A 235 -3.41 -11.09 -31.54
CA TYR A 235 -4.50 -10.16 -31.87
C TYR A 235 -4.51 -8.97 -30.89
N PRO A 236 -4.60 -7.72 -31.38
CA PRO A 236 -4.93 -7.30 -32.75
C PRO A 236 -3.72 -7.11 -33.70
N TYR A 237 -2.48 -7.31 -33.25
CA TYR A 237 -1.27 -7.01 -34.03
C TYR A 237 -0.77 -8.21 -34.84
N LEU A 238 -1.58 -8.62 -35.82
CA LEU A 238 -1.31 -9.82 -36.63
C LEU A 238 -0.46 -9.54 -37.87
N HIS A 239 -0.38 -8.28 -38.30
CA HIS A 239 0.26 -7.88 -39.55
C HIS A 239 1.68 -7.38 -39.29
N GLU A 240 2.70 -8.03 -39.86
CA GLU A 240 4.09 -7.59 -39.75
C GLU A 240 4.34 -6.39 -40.67
N TRP A 241 4.93 -5.33 -40.13
CA TRP A 241 5.25 -4.09 -40.82
C TRP A 241 6.77 -3.94 -40.96
N GLN A 242 7.21 -3.21 -41.98
CA GLN A 242 8.63 -2.93 -42.20
C GLN A 242 8.83 -1.41 -42.30
N SER A 243 9.80 -0.89 -41.53
CA SER A 243 10.23 0.49 -41.67
C SER A 243 11.09 0.66 -42.94
N ASN A 244 11.10 1.86 -43.54
CA ASN A 244 12.03 2.20 -44.63
C ASN A 244 13.51 2.21 -44.17
N TYR A 245 13.75 2.22 -42.86
CA TYR A 245 15.10 2.17 -42.30
C TYR A 245 15.54 0.73 -42.01
N ILE A 246 16.31 0.16 -42.94
CA ILE A 246 16.76 -1.25 -42.91
C ILE A 246 17.48 -1.62 -41.61
N ALA A 247 18.22 -0.68 -41.01
CA ALA A 247 18.94 -0.94 -39.76
C ALA A 247 18.00 -1.05 -38.53
N ALA A 248 16.79 -0.48 -38.58
CA ALA A 248 15.77 -0.67 -37.54
C ALA A 248 15.13 -2.05 -37.66
N ASN A 249 14.75 -2.48 -38.86
CA ASN A 249 14.13 -3.80 -39.10
C ASN A 249 15.06 -4.99 -38.75
N ARG A 250 16.37 -4.75 -38.59
CA ARG A 250 17.32 -5.78 -38.13
C ARG A 250 17.35 -5.96 -36.62
N LYS A 251 16.84 -4.99 -35.87
CA LYS A 251 16.90 -4.96 -34.40
C LYS A 251 15.53 -5.06 -33.75
N ILE A 252 14.48 -4.73 -34.51
CA ILE A 252 13.15 -4.48 -34.00
C ILE A 252 12.14 -4.92 -35.06
N ASP A 253 11.17 -5.71 -34.64
CA ASP A 253 10.05 -6.13 -35.46
C ASP A 253 8.84 -5.22 -35.18
N PHE A 254 8.15 -4.83 -36.25
CA PHE A 254 6.98 -3.96 -36.20
C PHE A 254 5.73 -4.76 -36.56
N PHE A 255 4.63 -4.55 -35.85
CA PHE A 255 3.35 -5.20 -36.12
C PHE A 255 2.21 -4.21 -36.01
N GLY A 256 1.18 -4.35 -36.85
CA GLY A 256 0.01 -3.47 -36.86
C GLY A 256 -1.32 -4.20 -36.94
N THR A 257 -2.39 -3.42 -36.84
CA THR A 257 -3.77 -3.90 -36.70
C THR A 257 -4.53 -4.01 -38.02
N SER A 258 -4.01 -3.41 -39.09
CA SER A 258 -4.48 -3.54 -40.47
C SER A 258 -3.30 -3.49 -41.44
N ASP A 259 -3.53 -3.81 -42.71
CA ASP A 259 -2.58 -3.53 -43.80
C ASP A 259 -2.53 -2.01 -44.06
N MET A 260 -1.96 -1.25 -43.14
CA MET A 260 -1.66 0.16 -43.35
C MET A 260 -0.27 0.22 -43.96
N HIS A 261 -0.17 0.65 -45.22
CA HIS A 261 1.11 1.10 -45.76
C HIS A 261 1.55 2.30 -44.91
N LEU A 262 2.74 2.23 -44.32
CA LEU A 262 3.41 3.40 -43.76
C LEU A 262 3.56 4.43 -44.89
N GLU A 263 2.57 5.30 -45.06
CA GLU A 263 2.62 6.40 -46.01
C GLU A 263 3.72 7.37 -45.57
N LYS A 264 4.48 7.78 -46.57
CA LYS A 264 5.66 8.64 -46.45
C LYS A 264 5.30 9.96 -45.78
N HIS A 265 5.98 10.28 -44.68
CA HIS A 265 6.37 11.64 -44.35
C HIS A 265 7.84 11.67 -43.93
#